data_AF-A0A1F0CSB4-F1
#
_entry.id   AF-A0A1F0CSB4-F1
#
_cell.length_a   1.000
_cell.length_b   1.000
_cell.length_c   1.000
_cell.angle_alpha   90.00
_cell.angle_beta   90.00
_cell.angle_gamma   90.00
#
_symmetry.space_group_name_H-M   'P 1'
#
loop_
_entity.id
_entity.type
_entity.pdbx_description
1 polymer ?
#
loop_
_entity_poly.entity_id
_entity_poly.type
_entity_poly.pdbx_seq_one_letter_code
_entity_poly.pdbx_strand_id
1 'polypeptide(L)'
;MPTVAQISDRADISVRTFHNYFADTDEAIFEFLRQTFDKISDQINALPEQWTAAQAMEAIVSDALNDDGVELYSASTLVLVGSNPSFRSHRPPSQETVTEISASIVKALKNRIPGATDFDAQVLIGAYSAASGVAIREYLDRPEPRDPEEGRELIRRAFQLLRDYE
;
A
#
# COMPACT_ATOMS: atom_id res chain seq x y z
N MET A 1 0.75 -12.54 14.47
CA MET A 1 -0.19 -12.70 13.33
C MET A 1 -1.49 -13.26 13.85
N PRO A 2 -2.66 -12.86 13.33
CA PRO A 2 -3.90 -13.56 13.66
C PRO A 2 -3.83 -15.02 13.21
N THR A 3 -4.43 -15.93 13.97
CA THR A 3 -4.51 -17.35 13.62
C THR A 3 -5.57 -17.57 12.54
N VAL A 4 -5.48 -18.68 11.80
CA VAL A 4 -6.51 -19.09 10.83
C VAL A 4 -7.91 -19.11 11.47
N ALA A 5 -8.01 -19.58 12.72
CA ALA A 5 -9.27 -19.60 13.45
C ALA A 5 -9.81 -18.18 13.72
N GLN A 6 -8.95 -17.24 14.13
CA GLN A 6 -9.35 -15.85 14.36
C GLN A 6 -9.78 -15.14 13.06
N ILE A 7 -9.07 -15.40 11.96
CA ILE A 7 -9.46 -14.86 10.64
C ILE A 7 -10.80 -15.44 10.20
N SER A 8 -10.95 -16.77 10.29
CA SER A 8 -12.15 -17.48 9.86
C SER A 8 -13.38 -17.02 10.65
N ASP A 9 -13.26 -16.89 11.98
CA ASP A 9 -14.30 -16.38 12.86
C ASP A 9 -14.70 -14.94 12.48
N ARG A 10 -13.72 -14.06 12.27
CA ARG A 10 -13.97 -12.66 11.90
C ARG A 10 -14.55 -12.49 10.49
N ALA A 11 -14.25 -13.42 9.59
CA ALA A 11 -14.77 -13.44 8.22
C ALA A 11 -16.08 -14.24 8.08
N ASP A 12 -16.62 -14.79 9.17
CA ASP A 12 -17.81 -15.65 9.19
C ASP A 12 -17.72 -16.84 8.20
N ILE A 13 -16.55 -17.49 8.17
CA ILE A 13 -16.30 -18.68 7.36
C ILE A 13 -15.76 -19.83 8.22
N SER A 14 -15.86 -21.06 7.70
CA SER A 14 -15.20 -22.19 8.35
C SER A 14 -13.69 -22.19 8.08
N VAL A 15 -12.90 -22.77 9.00
CA VAL A 15 -11.46 -23.03 8.80
C VAL A 15 -11.21 -23.88 7.54
N ARG A 16 -12.12 -24.81 7.23
CA ARG A 16 -12.07 -25.58 5.98
C ARG A 16 -12.20 -24.67 4.76
N THR A 17 -13.11 -23.69 4.81
CA THR A 17 -13.28 -22.70 3.74
C THR A 17 -12.03 -21.88 3.55
N PHE A 18 -11.39 -21.41 4.63
CA PHE A 18 -10.09 -20.72 4.55
C PHE A 18 -9.05 -21.58 3.83
N HIS A 19 -8.91 -22.85 4.25
CA HIS A 19 -7.94 -23.76 3.66
C HIS A 19 -8.21 -24.20 2.23
N ASN A 20 -9.41 -23.93 1.68
CA ASN A 20 -9.66 -24.10 0.26
C ASN A 20 -8.97 -23.02 -0.60
N TYR A 21 -8.65 -21.87 0.00
CA TYR A 21 -7.99 -20.74 -0.68
C TYR A 21 -6.52 -20.59 -0.27
N PHE A 22 -6.20 -20.85 0.99
CA PHE A 22 -4.87 -20.57 1.56
C PHE A 22 -4.39 -21.71 2.45
N ALA A 23 -3.17 -22.19 2.22
CA ALA A 23 -2.49 -23.14 3.08
C ALA A 23 -2.30 -22.58 4.49
N ASP A 24 -1.95 -21.30 4.60
CA ASP A 24 -1.75 -20.62 5.88
C ASP A 24 -2.01 -19.11 5.79
N THR A 25 -1.81 -18.46 6.93
CA THR A 25 -1.97 -17.02 7.11
C THR A 25 -0.90 -16.19 6.39
N ASP A 26 0.30 -16.73 6.13
CA ASP A 26 1.34 -16.02 5.37
C ASP A 26 0.92 -15.95 3.89
N GLU A 27 0.44 -17.07 3.32
CA GLU A 27 -0.07 -17.11 1.94
C GLU A 27 -1.26 -16.16 1.73
N ALA A 28 -2.19 -16.11 2.68
CA ALA A 28 -3.32 -15.18 2.63
C ALA A 28 -2.86 -13.70 2.63
N ILE A 29 -1.81 -13.37 3.40
CA ILE A 29 -1.23 -12.02 3.42
C ILE A 29 -0.52 -11.71 2.11
N PHE A 30 0.25 -12.64 1.55
CA PHE A 30 0.92 -12.44 0.27
C PHE A 30 -0.07 -12.23 -0.87
N GLU A 31 -1.15 -12.99 -0.89
CA GLU A 31 -2.24 -12.80 -1.84
C GLU A 31 -2.92 -11.43 -1.66
N PHE A 32 -3.17 -11.01 -0.42
CA PHE A 32 -3.68 -9.68 -0.12
C PHE A 32 -2.74 -8.56 -0.63
N LEU A 33 -1.43 -8.69 -0.41
CA LEU A 33 -0.44 -7.73 -0.89
C LEU A 33 -0.42 -7.67 -2.42
N ARG A 34 -0.47 -8.83 -3.10
CA ARG A 34 -0.53 -8.91 -4.55
C ARG A 34 -1.75 -8.18 -5.11
N GLN A 35 -2.95 -8.47 -4.58
CA GLN A 35 -4.18 -7.80 -4.98
C GLN A 35 -4.12 -6.28 -4.71
N THR A 36 -3.50 -5.88 -3.59
CA THR A 36 -3.32 -4.46 -3.26
C THR A 36 -2.41 -3.75 -4.27
N PHE A 37 -1.27 -4.35 -4.64
CA PHE A 37 -0.37 -3.76 -5.63
C PHE A 37 -0.95 -3.76 -7.03
N ASP A 38 -1.71 -4.78 -7.41
CA ASP A 38 -2.44 -4.81 -8.68
C ASP A 38 -3.45 -3.66 -8.76
N LYS A 39 -4.23 -3.43 -7.69
CA LYS A 39 -5.16 -2.30 -7.62
C LYS A 39 -4.45 -0.95 -7.69
N ILE A 40 -3.36 -0.76 -6.95
CA ILE A 40 -2.56 0.47 -7.02
C ILE A 40 -1.99 0.66 -8.43
N SER A 41 -1.50 -0.40 -9.07
CA SER A 41 -1.05 -0.37 -10.46
C SER A 41 -2.17 0.08 -11.40
N ASP A 42 -3.38 -0.45 -11.25
CA ASP A 42 -4.54 -0.04 -12.06
C ASP A 42 -4.89 1.44 -11.83
N GLN A 43 -4.85 1.93 -10.59
CA GLN A 43 -5.04 3.34 -10.27
C GLN A 43 -3.96 4.21 -10.92
N ILE A 44 -2.68 3.80 -10.84
CA ILE A 44 -1.57 4.48 -11.52
C ILE A 44 -1.83 4.53 -13.03
N ASN A 45 -2.31 3.45 -13.65
CA ASN A 45 -2.54 3.43 -15.10
C ASN A 45 -3.78 4.24 -15.53
N ALA A 46 -4.76 4.42 -14.64
CA ALA A 46 -5.98 5.18 -14.91
C ALA A 46 -5.80 6.70 -14.83
N LEU A 47 -4.76 7.17 -14.16
CA LEU A 47 -4.47 8.61 -14.01
C LEU A 47 -3.93 9.24 -15.30
N PRO A 48 -4.07 10.56 -15.49
CA PRO A 48 -3.61 11.23 -16.71
C PRO A 48 -2.12 10.97 -17.01
N GLU A 49 -1.78 10.71 -18.27
CA GLU A 49 -0.41 10.38 -18.70
C GLU A 49 0.58 11.54 -18.47
N GLN A 50 0.10 12.79 -18.51
CA GLN A 50 0.92 13.97 -18.27
C GLN A 50 1.32 14.16 -16.80
N TRP A 51 0.77 13.37 -15.88
CA TRP A 51 1.16 13.43 -14.47
C TRP A 51 2.46 12.68 -14.23
N THR A 52 3.36 13.30 -13.47
CA THR A 52 4.58 12.63 -13.01
C THR A 52 4.24 11.46 -12.08
N ALA A 53 5.20 10.54 -11.90
CA ALA A 53 5.05 9.45 -10.94
C ALA A 53 4.74 9.95 -9.52
N ALA A 54 5.36 11.06 -9.11
CA ALA A 54 5.10 11.69 -7.82
C ALA A 54 3.66 12.21 -7.71
N GLN A 55 3.17 12.93 -8.73
CA GLN A 55 1.79 13.43 -8.75
C GLN A 55 0.76 12.29 -8.72
N ALA A 56 1.02 11.22 -9.47
CA ALA A 56 0.16 10.05 -9.47
C ALA A 56 0.09 9.37 -8.10
N MET A 57 1.23 9.15 -7.47
CA MET A 57 1.29 8.55 -6.14
C MET A 57 0.70 9.47 -5.05
N GLU A 58 0.95 10.77 -5.11
CA GLU A 58 0.35 11.77 -4.19
C GLU A 58 -1.17 11.70 -4.24
N ALA A 59 -1.75 11.66 -5.45
CA ALA A 59 -3.19 11.57 -5.64
C ALA A 59 -3.78 10.26 -5.10
N ILE A 60 -3.19 9.11 -5.45
CA ILE A 60 -3.68 7.79 -5.01
C ILE A 60 -3.68 7.68 -3.49
N VAL A 61 -2.62 8.17 -2.83
CA VAL A 61 -2.49 8.11 -1.38
C VAL A 61 -3.45 9.10 -0.71
N SER A 62 -3.67 10.27 -1.31
CA SER A 62 -4.64 11.26 -0.82
C SER A 62 -6.08 10.75 -0.93
N ASP A 63 -6.42 10.10 -2.04
CA ASP A 63 -7.73 9.49 -2.26
C ASP A 63 -7.95 8.29 -1.33
N ALA A 64 -6.90 7.64 -0.83
CA ALA A 64 -7.02 6.59 0.17
C ALA A 64 -7.45 7.12 1.57
N LEU A 65 -7.49 8.44 1.77
CA LEU A 65 -8.06 9.12 2.92
C LEU A 65 -9.42 9.74 2.51
N ASN A 66 -10.43 8.90 2.36
CA ASN A 66 -11.80 9.32 2.08
C ASN A 66 -12.65 9.37 3.36
N ASP A 67 -13.77 10.10 3.31
CA ASP A 67 -14.68 10.37 4.45
C ASP A 67 -15.23 9.09 5.11
N ASP A 68 -15.30 7.98 4.37
CA ASP A 68 -15.82 6.68 4.85
C ASP A 68 -14.76 5.82 5.59
N GLY A 69 -13.54 6.33 5.77
CA GLY A 69 -12.43 5.65 6.43
C GLY A 69 -11.42 5.03 5.46
N VAL A 70 -10.67 4.02 5.93
CA VAL A 70 -9.62 3.37 5.15
C VAL A 70 -10.22 2.38 4.15
N GLU A 71 -10.09 2.68 2.85
CA GLU A 71 -10.54 1.78 1.79
C GLU A 71 -9.72 0.49 1.79
N LEU A 72 -10.37 -0.67 1.64
CA LEU A 72 -9.68 -1.96 1.51
C LEU A 72 -8.84 -1.99 0.22
N TYR A 73 -7.65 -2.59 0.29
CA TYR A 73 -6.66 -2.62 -0.79
C TYR A 73 -6.13 -1.24 -1.19
N SER A 74 -5.95 -0.34 -0.22
CA SER A 74 -5.37 0.99 -0.43
C SER A 74 -3.96 1.12 0.15
N ALA A 75 -3.27 2.19 -0.24
CA ALA A 75 -1.97 2.56 0.34
C ALA A 75 -2.03 2.75 1.87
N SER A 76 -3.13 3.30 2.40
CA SER A 76 -3.32 3.43 3.86
C SER A 76 -3.48 2.08 4.55
N THR A 77 -4.11 1.09 3.90
CA THR A 77 -4.14 -0.28 4.42
C THR A 77 -2.74 -0.90 4.50
N LEU A 78 -1.86 -0.67 3.51
CA LEU A 78 -0.48 -1.17 3.56
C LEU A 78 0.31 -0.57 4.73
N VAL A 79 0.09 0.72 5.03
CA VAL A 79 0.73 1.38 6.19
C VAL A 79 0.24 0.76 7.50
N LEU A 80 -1.07 0.49 7.62
CA LEU A 80 -1.64 -0.17 8.80
C LEU A 80 -1.09 -1.59 9.00
N VAL A 81 -1.02 -2.37 7.93
CA VAL A 81 -0.46 -3.72 7.95
C VAL A 81 1.03 -3.69 8.32
N GLY A 82 1.81 -2.78 7.73
CA GLY A 82 3.25 -2.67 7.99
C GLY A 82 3.59 -2.13 9.38
N SER A 83 2.73 -1.29 9.97
CA SER A 83 2.96 -0.67 11.28
C SER A 83 2.47 -1.54 12.44
N ASN A 84 1.62 -2.52 12.18
CA ASN A 84 1.07 -3.38 13.23
C ASN A 84 2.06 -4.51 13.58
N PRO A 85 2.61 -4.56 14.81
CA PRO A 85 3.56 -5.59 15.22
C PRO A 85 3.01 -7.01 15.10
N SER A 86 1.67 -7.13 15.16
CA SER A 86 0.99 -8.41 15.03
C SER A 86 0.97 -8.90 13.59
N PHE A 87 1.22 -8.09 12.57
CA PHE A 87 1.25 -8.53 11.16
C PHE A 87 2.61 -9.04 10.68
N ARG A 88 3.55 -9.28 11.61
CA ARG A 88 4.81 -9.95 11.26
C ARG A 88 4.55 -11.38 10.78
N SER A 89 4.86 -11.60 9.51
CA SER A 89 4.87 -12.92 8.86
C SER A 89 5.67 -13.92 9.69
N HIS A 90 5.19 -15.14 9.83
CA HIS A 90 5.98 -16.20 10.49
C HIS A 90 7.15 -16.61 9.60
N ARG A 91 6.98 -16.49 8.29
CA ARG A 91 8.01 -16.74 7.28
C ARG A 91 8.28 -15.48 6.45
N PRO A 92 9.48 -14.89 6.51
CA PRO A 92 9.83 -13.81 5.58
C PRO A 92 9.65 -14.29 4.14
N PRO A 93 9.01 -13.50 3.24
CA PRO A 93 8.90 -13.87 1.84
C PRO A 93 10.29 -14.00 1.22
N SER A 94 10.43 -14.91 0.24
CA SER A 94 11.66 -14.98 -0.55
C SER A 94 11.82 -13.71 -1.41
N GLN A 95 13.03 -13.44 -1.89
CA GLN A 95 13.25 -12.32 -2.82
C GLN A 95 12.44 -12.47 -4.11
N GLU A 96 12.25 -13.71 -4.58
CA GLU A 96 11.42 -14.04 -5.73
C GLU A 96 9.96 -13.66 -5.48
N THR A 97 9.39 -14.07 -4.33
CA THR A 97 8.03 -13.70 -3.95
C THR A 97 7.85 -12.19 -3.82
N VAL A 98 8.81 -11.47 -3.24
CA VAL A 98 8.76 -10.00 -3.18
C VAL A 98 8.78 -9.38 -4.59
N THR A 99 9.60 -9.92 -5.48
CA THR A 99 9.71 -9.45 -6.87
C THR A 99 8.41 -9.69 -7.63
N GLU A 100 7.81 -10.87 -7.48
CA GLU A 100 6.52 -11.22 -8.11
C GLU A 100 5.38 -10.32 -7.62
N ILE A 101 5.26 -10.16 -6.30
CA ILE A 101 4.20 -9.36 -5.66
C ILE A 101 4.30 -7.88 -6.07
N SER A 102 5.52 -7.34 -6.18
CA SER A 102 5.75 -5.94 -6.53
C SER A 102 5.84 -5.65 -8.04
N ALA A 103 5.79 -6.69 -8.89
CA ALA A 103 6.04 -6.55 -10.33
C ALA A 103 5.06 -5.58 -11.01
N SER A 104 3.77 -5.62 -10.63
CA SER A 104 2.73 -4.78 -11.24
C SER A 104 2.97 -3.30 -10.96
N ILE A 105 3.21 -2.93 -9.70
CA ILE A 105 3.48 -1.54 -9.32
C ILE A 105 4.80 -1.02 -9.89
N VAL A 106 5.86 -1.86 -9.95
CA VAL A 106 7.13 -1.50 -10.61
C VAL A 106 6.90 -1.19 -12.08
N LYS A 107 6.17 -2.05 -12.79
CA LYS A 107 5.85 -1.84 -14.21
C LYS A 107 5.02 -0.57 -14.42
N ALA A 108 3.99 -0.34 -13.62
CA ALA A 108 3.14 0.85 -13.71
C ALA A 108 3.95 2.14 -13.51
N LEU A 109 4.86 2.16 -12.54
CA LEU A 109 5.69 3.33 -12.28
C LEU A 109 6.70 3.58 -13.41
N LYS A 110 7.33 2.53 -13.95
CA LYS A 110 8.24 2.65 -15.10
C LYS A 110 7.55 3.23 -16.33
N ASN A 111 6.30 2.85 -16.59
CA ASN A 111 5.55 3.38 -17.73
C ASN A 111 5.34 4.90 -17.66
N ARG A 112 5.43 5.49 -16.46
CA ARG A 112 5.32 6.95 -16.25
C ARG A 112 6.65 7.69 -16.35
N ILE A 113 7.78 6.99 -16.45
CA ILE A 113 9.11 7.59 -16.38
C ILE A 113 9.92 7.13 -17.60
N PRO A 114 9.99 7.96 -18.66
CA PRO A 114 10.75 7.62 -19.87
C PRO A 114 12.21 7.24 -19.53
N GLY A 115 12.61 6.02 -19.93
CA GLY A 115 13.97 5.52 -19.72
C GLY A 115 14.26 4.94 -18.34
N ALA A 116 13.28 4.86 -17.43
CA ALA A 116 13.49 4.29 -16.10
C ALA A 116 13.83 2.80 -16.11
N THR A 117 14.78 2.43 -15.27
CA THR A 117 15.14 1.06 -14.94
C THR A 117 14.25 0.50 -13.82
N ASP A 118 14.35 -0.81 -13.56
CA ASP A 118 13.67 -1.42 -12.39
C ASP A 118 14.19 -0.82 -11.07
N PHE A 119 15.49 -0.51 -11.01
CA PHE A 119 16.09 0.15 -9.86
C PHE A 119 15.47 1.53 -9.61
N ASP A 120 15.33 2.36 -10.65
CA ASP A 120 14.74 3.70 -10.51
C ASP A 120 13.30 3.62 -9.97
N ALA A 121 12.51 2.70 -10.51
CA ALA A 121 11.15 2.48 -10.04
C ALA A 121 11.10 1.97 -8.59
N GLN A 122 11.96 1.03 -8.21
CA GLN A 122 12.03 0.54 -6.84
C GLN A 122 12.44 1.61 -5.84
N VAL A 123 13.43 2.46 -6.19
CA VAL A 123 13.85 3.60 -5.36
C VAL A 123 12.68 4.55 -5.14
N LEU A 124 11.97 4.92 -6.21
CA LEU A 124 10.84 5.83 -6.13
C LEU A 124 9.65 5.24 -5.36
N ILE A 125 9.31 3.96 -5.58
CA ILE A 125 8.30 3.25 -4.77
C ILE A 125 8.68 3.32 -3.29
N GLY A 126 9.94 3.05 -2.94
CA GLY A 126 10.45 3.14 -1.57
C GLY A 126 10.31 4.54 -0.98
N ALA A 127 10.72 5.57 -1.73
CA ALA A 127 10.63 6.97 -1.31
C ALA A 127 9.17 7.42 -1.09
N TYR A 128 8.29 7.17 -2.05
CA TYR A 128 6.87 7.51 -1.95
C TYR A 128 6.17 6.74 -0.83
N SER A 129 6.50 5.45 -0.64
CA SER A 129 5.96 4.65 0.45
C SER A 129 6.39 5.17 1.81
N ALA A 130 7.66 5.59 1.95
CA ALA A 130 8.17 6.16 3.19
C ALA A 130 7.49 7.50 3.52
N ALA A 131 7.42 8.40 2.55
CA ALA A 131 6.75 9.70 2.70
C ALA A 131 5.27 9.55 3.07
N SER A 132 4.55 8.71 2.33
CA SER A 132 3.13 8.39 2.58
C SER A 132 2.94 7.77 3.96
N GLY A 133 3.80 6.82 4.34
CA GLY A 133 3.73 6.15 5.63
C GLY A 133 3.93 7.11 6.80
N VAL A 134 4.82 8.09 6.68
CA VAL A 134 5.00 9.13 7.71
C VAL A 134 3.74 9.97 7.84
N ALA A 135 3.21 10.50 6.74
CA ALA A 135 2.00 11.32 6.74
C ALA A 135 0.78 10.58 7.31
N ILE A 136 0.55 9.34 6.87
CA ILE A 136 -0.58 8.52 7.31
C ILE A 136 -0.48 8.19 8.80
N ARG A 137 0.71 7.83 9.32
CA ARG A 137 0.87 7.56 10.76
C ARG A 137 0.62 8.82 11.58
N GLU A 138 1.17 9.95 11.18
CA GLU A 138 0.95 11.21 11.88
C GLU A 138 -0.55 11.60 11.89
N TYR A 139 -1.27 11.36 10.80
CA TYR A 139 -2.72 11.54 10.74
C TYR A 139 -3.46 10.59 11.70
N LEU A 140 -3.12 9.30 11.67
CA LEU A 140 -3.76 8.28 12.51
C LEU A 140 -3.44 8.39 14.00
N ASP A 141 -2.38 9.10 14.38
CA ASP A 141 -2.05 9.39 15.78
C ASP A 141 -2.86 10.58 16.36
N ARG A 142 -3.60 11.32 15.52
CA ARG A 142 -4.44 12.45 15.97
C ARG A 142 -5.67 11.97 16.76
N PRO A 143 -6.20 12.77 17.71
CA PRO A 143 -7.46 12.46 18.39
C PRO A 143 -8.66 12.43 17.43
N GLU A 144 -9.67 11.62 17.75
CA GLU A 144 -10.96 11.63 17.05
C GLU A 144 -11.87 12.77 17.55
N PRO A 145 -12.74 13.36 16.70
CA PRO A 145 -12.90 13.08 15.27
C PRO A 145 -11.76 13.68 14.43
N ARG A 146 -11.29 12.93 13.43
CA ARG A 146 -10.27 13.38 12.48
C ARG A 146 -10.90 13.96 11.23
N ASP A 147 -10.36 15.08 10.75
CA ASP A 147 -10.69 15.65 9.45
C ASP A 147 -9.78 15.03 8.37
N PRO A 148 -10.31 14.30 7.37
CA PRO A 148 -9.51 13.73 6.29
C PRO A 148 -8.67 14.75 5.53
N GLU A 149 -9.09 16.01 5.45
CA GLU A 149 -8.31 17.05 4.77
C GLU A 149 -6.99 17.34 5.50
N GLU A 150 -6.94 17.20 6.84
CA GLU A 150 -5.69 17.31 7.59
C GLU A 150 -4.69 16.21 7.18
N GLY A 151 -5.18 14.99 6.92
CA GLY A 151 -4.37 13.90 6.42
C GLY A 151 -3.88 14.12 4.99
N ARG A 152 -4.75 14.65 4.12
CA ARG A 152 -4.38 15.03 2.74
C ARG A 152 -3.32 16.14 2.71
N GLU A 153 -3.40 17.11 3.62
CA GLU A 153 -2.38 18.15 3.74
C GLU A 153 -1.03 17.58 4.19
N LEU A 154 -1.01 16.62 5.12
CA LEU A 154 0.21 15.91 5.50
C LEU A 154 0.84 15.17 4.31
N ILE A 155 0.02 14.50 3.49
CA ILE A 155 0.49 13.80 2.26
C ILE A 155 1.08 14.82 1.29
N ARG A 156 0.35 15.89 0.97
CA ARG A 156 0.79 16.97 0.09
C ARG A 156 2.14 17.53 0.53
N ARG A 157 2.28 17.83 1.83
CA ARG A 157 3.54 18.31 2.42
C ARG A 157 4.66 17.28 2.29
N ALA A 158 4.38 16.00 2.54
CA ALA A 158 5.39 14.94 2.43
C ALA A 158 5.92 14.79 0.98
N PHE A 159 5.04 14.88 -0.02
CA PHE A 159 5.43 14.84 -1.44
C PHE A 159 6.06 16.15 -1.93
N GLN A 160 5.74 17.30 -1.35
CA GLN A 160 6.48 18.55 -1.59
C GLN A 160 7.93 18.43 -1.09
N LEU A 161 8.14 17.91 0.11
CA LEU A 161 9.49 17.69 0.65
C LEU A 161 10.34 16.78 -0.25
N LEU A 162 9.76 15.75 -0.87
CA LEU A 162 10.53 14.92 -1.81
C LEU A 162 10.96 15.67 -3.08
N ARG A 163 10.24 16.73 -3.49
CA ARG A 163 10.53 17.53 -4.68
C ARG A 163 11.52 18.67 -4.41
N ASP A 164 11.45 19.27 -3.24
CA ASP A 164 12.23 20.48 -2.90
C ASP A 164 13.71 20.20 -2.57
N TYR A 165 14.11 18.92 -2.49
CA TYR A 165 15.50 18.50 -2.26
C TYR A 165 16.20 17.94 -3.52
N GLU A 166 15.63 18.15 -4.71
CA GLU A 166 16.29 17.95 -6.03
C GLU A 166 17.06 19.20 -6.48
#